data_AF-A0A2K9EI60-F1
#
_entry.id   AF-A0A2K9EI60-F1
#
_cell.length_a   1.000
_cell.length_b   1.000
_cell.length_c   1.000
_cell.angle_alpha   90.00
_cell.angle_beta   90.00
_cell.angle_gamma   90.00
#
_symmetry.space_group_name_H-M   'P 1'
#
loop_
_entity.id
_entity.type
_entity.pdbx_description
1 polymer ?
#
loop_
_entity_poly.entity_id
_entity_poly.type
_entity_poly.pdbx_seq_one_letter_code
_entity_poly.pdbx_strand_id
1 'polypeptide(L)'
;MNETYTDGFFYHPDAAVAQRVADGELNPRLDDLFVTALEETVSAKAAAEKRVTRLKNRLSEIEDEIAKADAEVARINERHKHQYEAMAKYERGDELDAQEQGLLTPKFSSLVNEQRRADIESQFEEHEGAFEKLEADDWSIERKRVEDGFLYVTVKRAVEVVVAPDTKVAKRVAKAIAKFFSPDFDRAERVHMWDRRASLRPLNPGAG
;
A
#
# COMPACT_ATOMS: atom_id res chain seq x y z
N MET A 1 -13.73 23.90 -47.06
CA MET A 1 -14.24 23.01 -48.12
C MET A 1 -13.82 21.61 -47.72
N ASN A 2 -14.81 20.78 -47.36
CA ASN A 2 -14.59 19.42 -46.89
C ASN A 2 -14.46 18.51 -48.10
N GLU A 3 -13.24 18.02 -48.36
CA GLU A 3 -13.04 16.93 -49.30
C GLU A 3 -13.28 15.61 -48.57
N THR A 4 -14.47 15.05 -48.77
CA THR A 4 -14.80 13.68 -48.41
C THR A 4 -14.03 12.75 -49.33
N TYR A 5 -12.98 12.10 -48.81
CA TYR A 5 -12.26 11.06 -49.52
C TYR A 5 -13.17 9.85 -49.74
N THR A 6 -13.29 9.49 -51.01
CA THR A 6 -14.07 8.37 -51.55
C THR A 6 -13.62 7.03 -50.98
N ASP A 7 -14.62 6.25 -50.60
CA ASP A 7 -14.60 4.85 -50.19
C ASP A 7 -13.80 3.99 -51.19
N GLY A 8 -12.54 3.72 -50.85
CA GLY A 8 -11.71 2.71 -51.51
C GLY A 8 -11.91 1.37 -50.81
N PHE A 9 -11.86 0.27 -51.56
CA PHE A 9 -11.99 -1.10 -51.04
C PHE A 9 -10.80 -1.44 -50.12
N PHE A 10 -10.82 -0.94 -48.88
CA PHE A 10 -9.87 -1.32 -47.85
C PHE A 10 -10.36 -2.63 -47.26
N TYR A 11 -9.60 -3.70 -47.49
CA TYR A 11 -9.77 -4.96 -46.79
C TYR A 11 -9.73 -4.67 -45.28
N HIS A 12 -10.86 -4.84 -44.59
CA HIS A 12 -10.96 -4.78 -43.13
C HIS A 12 -10.96 -6.20 -42.57
N PRO A 13 -9.79 -6.81 -42.31
CA PRO A 13 -9.73 -8.09 -41.61
C PRO A 13 -10.13 -7.90 -40.14
N ASP A 14 -10.73 -8.94 -39.55
CA ASP A 14 -11.17 -8.97 -38.14
C ASP A 14 -10.03 -8.86 -37.11
N ALA A 15 -8.77 -8.98 -37.54
CA ALA A 15 -7.58 -8.93 -36.67
C ALA A 15 -6.83 -7.60 -36.78
N ALA A 16 -6.04 -7.23 -35.76
CA ALA A 16 -5.15 -6.06 -35.81
C ALA A 16 -3.90 -6.34 -36.68
N VAL A 17 -3.29 -5.30 -37.26
CA VAL A 17 -2.06 -5.41 -38.11
C VAL A 17 -0.93 -6.13 -37.37
N ALA A 18 -0.71 -5.80 -36.10
CA ALA A 18 0.29 -6.44 -35.25
C ALA A 18 0.09 -7.96 -35.10
N GLN A 19 -1.17 -8.41 -35.09
CA GLN A 19 -1.51 -9.82 -34.98
C GLN A 19 -1.26 -10.57 -36.29
N ARG A 20 -1.59 -9.97 -37.43
CA ARG A 20 -1.23 -10.53 -38.75
C ARG A 20 0.27 -10.62 -38.97
N VAL A 21 1.03 -9.65 -38.48
CA VAL A 21 2.50 -9.71 -38.50
C VAL A 21 3.01 -10.90 -37.69
N ALA A 22 2.42 -11.14 -36.51
CA ALA A 22 2.79 -12.27 -35.65
C ALA A 22 2.39 -13.64 -36.25
N ASP A 23 1.23 -13.69 -36.93
CA ASP A 23 0.69 -14.89 -37.55
C ASP A 23 1.29 -15.20 -38.94
N GLY A 24 2.10 -14.28 -39.49
CA GLY A 24 2.76 -14.43 -40.80
C GLY A 24 1.85 -14.14 -42.00
N GLU A 25 0.65 -13.61 -41.77
CA GLU A 25 -0.37 -13.28 -42.79
C GLU A 25 -0.28 -11.82 -43.26
N LEU A 26 0.90 -11.19 -43.15
CA LEU A 26 1.12 -9.80 -43.51
C LEU A 26 0.92 -9.57 -45.01
N ASN A 27 0.09 -8.58 -45.36
CA ASN A 27 -0.06 -8.11 -46.73
C ASN A 27 0.59 -6.72 -46.91
N PRO A 28 1.80 -6.61 -47.48
CA PRO A 28 2.54 -5.35 -47.59
C PRO A 28 1.86 -4.24 -48.41
N ARG A 29 0.81 -4.57 -49.18
CA ARG A 29 0.05 -3.58 -49.98
C ARG A 29 -1.13 -2.98 -49.23
N LEU A 30 -1.60 -3.63 -48.16
CA LEU A 30 -2.81 -3.26 -47.42
C LEU A 30 -2.54 -3.03 -45.93
N ASP A 31 -1.50 -3.65 -45.38
CA ASP A 31 -1.10 -3.52 -43.99
C ASP A 31 -0.02 -2.43 -43.83
N ASP A 32 -0.39 -1.35 -43.15
CA ASP A 32 0.57 -0.30 -42.79
C ASP A 32 1.23 -0.62 -41.45
N LEU A 33 2.44 -1.16 -41.51
CA LEU A 33 3.27 -1.48 -40.36
C LEU A 33 3.63 -0.24 -39.52
N PHE A 34 3.66 0.95 -40.15
CA PHE A 34 4.05 2.18 -39.48
C PHE A 34 2.91 2.75 -38.63
N VAL A 35 1.65 2.38 -38.88
CA VAL A 35 0.51 2.78 -38.05
C VAL A 35 0.71 2.30 -36.61
N THR A 36 1.13 1.05 -36.41
CA THR A 36 1.37 0.50 -35.07
C THR A 36 2.50 1.25 -34.36
N ALA A 37 3.61 1.53 -35.06
CA ALA A 37 4.73 2.29 -34.49
C ALA A 37 4.33 3.76 -34.17
N LEU A 38 3.50 4.38 -35.01
CA LEU A 38 2.96 5.71 -34.76
C LEU A 38 1.99 5.71 -33.56
N GLU A 39 1.12 4.72 -33.44
CA GLU A 39 0.23 4.55 -32.30
C GLU A 39 1.00 4.35 -30.99
N GLU A 40 2.05 3.54 -31.00
CA GLU A 40 2.95 3.34 -29.85
C GLU A 40 3.58 4.68 -29.43
N THR A 41 4.16 5.43 -30.37
CA THR A 41 4.79 6.73 -30.06
C THR A 41 3.78 7.78 -29.56
N VAL A 42 2.58 7.82 -30.14
CA VAL A 42 1.49 8.70 -29.68
C VAL A 42 1.02 8.30 -28.28
N SER A 43 0.87 7.00 -28.00
CA SER A 43 0.49 6.52 -26.67
C SER A 43 1.58 6.81 -25.63
N ALA A 44 2.85 6.66 -25.99
CA ALA A 44 3.99 6.95 -25.14
C ALA A 44 4.07 8.45 -24.82
N LYS A 45 3.86 9.30 -25.83
CA LYS A 45 3.74 10.75 -25.67
C LYS A 45 2.58 11.11 -24.72
N ALA A 46 1.39 10.55 -24.94
CA ALA A 46 0.23 10.81 -24.09
C ALA A 46 0.47 10.34 -22.63
N ALA A 47 1.13 9.20 -22.44
CA ALA A 47 1.52 8.70 -21.11
C ALA A 47 2.54 9.64 -20.44
N ALA A 48 3.53 10.13 -21.18
CA ALA A 48 4.51 11.10 -20.70
C ALA A 48 3.84 12.43 -20.32
N GLU A 49 2.94 12.96 -21.14
CA GLU A 49 2.17 14.17 -20.86
C GLU A 49 1.33 14.02 -19.59
N LYS A 50 0.64 12.89 -19.42
CA LYS A 50 -0.09 12.58 -18.17
C LYS A 50 0.84 12.54 -16.96
N ARG A 51 2.05 12.02 -17.11
CA ARG A 51 3.06 12.02 -16.03
C ARG A 51 3.51 13.43 -15.70
N VAL A 52 3.77 14.27 -16.71
CA VAL A 52 4.12 15.69 -16.52
C VAL A 52 3.02 16.43 -15.76
N THR A 53 1.76 16.28 -16.16
CA THR A 53 0.62 16.91 -15.46
C THR A 53 0.54 16.46 -14.01
N ARG A 54 0.71 15.16 -13.73
CA ARG A 54 0.72 14.63 -12.36
C ARG A 54 1.86 15.22 -11.53
N LEU A 55 3.06 15.34 -12.10
CA LEU A 55 4.21 15.92 -11.42
C LEU A 55 4.02 17.41 -11.15
N LYS A 56 3.41 18.16 -12.08
CA LYS A 56 3.05 19.56 -11.87
C LYS A 56 2.05 19.74 -10.74
N ASN A 57 1.02 18.90 -10.68
CA ASN A 57 0.05 18.95 -9.57
C ASN A 57 0.74 18.67 -8.23
N ARG A 58 1.59 17.64 -8.18
CA ARG A 58 2.36 17.32 -6.97
C ARG A 58 3.33 18.44 -6.58
N LEU A 59 3.94 19.13 -7.55
CA LEU A 59 4.78 20.28 -7.29
C LEU A 59 3.96 21.41 -6.62
N SER A 60 2.77 21.70 -7.14
CA SER A 60 1.87 22.70 -6.53
C SER A 60 1.47 22.33 -5.10
N GLU A 61 1.18 21.05 -4.84
CA GLU A 61 0.88 20.56 -3.48
C GLU A 61 2.08 20.77 -2.53
N ILE A 62 3.29 20.46 -2.99
CA ILE A 62 4.52 20.67 -2.22
C ILE A 62 4.77 22.16 -1.98
N GLU A 63 4.55 23.02 -2.97
CA GLU A 63 4.69 24.47 -2.82
C GLU A 63 3.71 25.02 -1.77
N ASP A 64 2.47 24.54 -1.75
CA ASP A 64 1.49 24.91 -0.71
C ASP A 64 1.90 24.41 0.68
N GLU A 65 2.46 23.21 0.78
CA GLU A 65 2.99 22.67 2.04
C GLU A 65 4.17 23.49 2.56
N ILE A 66 5.10 23.88 1.67
CA ILE A 66 6.23 24.76 2.01
C ILE A 66 5.70 26.12 2.51
N ALA A 67 4.75 26.73 1.79
CA ALA A 67 4.18 28.02 2.20
C ALA A 67 3.51 27.95 3.59
N LYS A 68 2.82 26.84 3.90
CA LYS A 68 2.25 26.61 5.24
C LYS A 68 3.33 26.44 6.30
N ALA A 69 4.40 25.71 6.00
CA ALA A 69 5.51 25.53 6.91
C ALA A 69 6.24 26.86 7.19
N ASP A 70 6.48 27.67 6.16
CA ASP A 70 7.08 29.00 6.30
C ASP A 70 6.21 29.92 7.16
N ALA A 71 4.88 29.90 6.96
CA ALA A 71 3.95 30.65 7.79
C ALA A 71 3.91 30.16 9.24
N GLU A 72 4.11 28.86 9.49
CA GLU A 72 4.26 28.31 10.85
C GLU A 72 5.58 28.77 11.49
N VAL A 73 6.69 28.70 10.75
CA VAL A 73 8.00 29.17 11.22
C VAL A 73 7.96 30.66 11.56
N ALA A 74 7.33 31.49 10.72
CA ALA A 74 7.15 32.91 10.99
C ALA A 74 6.36 33.16 12.29
N ARG A 75 5.26 32.43 12.51
CA ARG A 75 4.46 32.51 13.75
C ARG A 75 5.25 32.07 14.98
N ILE A 76 6.05 31.01 14.86
CA ILE A 76 6.93 30.55 15.95
C ILE A 76 7.98 31.60 16.27
N ASN A 77 8.63 32.19 15.25
CA ASN A 77 9.65 33.23 15.44
C ASN A 77 9.08 34.48 16.10
N GLU A 78 7.89 34.92 15.70
CA GLU A 78 7.20 36.05 16.32
C GLU A 78 6.88 35.74 17.80
N ARG A 79 6.32 34.56 18.07
CA ARG A 79 6.06 34.12 19.46
C ARG A 79 7.34 34.06 20.28
N HIS A 80 8.42 33.52 19.72
CA HIS A 80 9.71 33.42 20.37
C HIS A 80 10.27 34.81 20.69
N LYS A 81 10.19 35.76 19.75
CA LYS A 81 10.58 37.16 19.99
C LYS A 81 9.79 37.77 21.17
N HIS A 82 8.47 37.60 21.19
CA HIS A 82 7.65 38.08 22.31
C HIS A 82 8.00 37.40 23.63
N GLN A 83 8.35 36.12 23.63
CA GLN A 83 8.84 35.44 24.83
C GLN A 83 10.16 36.06 25.33
N TYR A 84 11.11 36.35 24.44
CA TYR A 84 12.36 37.03 24.81
C TYR A 84 12.13 38.44 25.35
N GLU A 85 11.23 39.20 24.75
CA GLU A 85 10.85 40.54 25.24
C GLU A 85 10.23 40.47 26.65
N ALA A 86 9.31 39.52 26.87
CA ALA A 86 8.71 39.28 28.17
C ALA A 86 9.74 38.80 29.22
N MET A 87 10.69 37.92 28.84
CA MET A 87 11.79 37.50 29.70
C MET A 87 12.66 38.69 30.10
N ALA A 88 13.08 39.53 29.15
CA ALA A 88 13.90 40.70 29.43
C ALA A 88 13.17 41.75 30.29
N LYS A 89 11.84 41.84 30.19
CA LYS A 89 11.01 42.66 31.08
C LYS A 89 10.98 42.10 32.50
N TYR A 90 10.77 40.78 32.63
CA TYR A 90 10.82 40.10 33.93
C TYR A 90 12.18 40.22 34.62
N GLU A 91 13.28 40.03 33.89
CA GLU A 91 14.65 40.15 34.41
C GLU A 91 14.97 41.57 34.91
N ARG A 92 14.35 42.59 34.31
CA ARG A 92 14.46 43.98 34.78
C ARG A 92 13.62 44.28 36.02
N GLY A 93 12.75 43.36 36.44
CA GLY A 93 11.86 43.52 37.59
C GLY A 93 10.56 44.26 37.29
N ASP A 94 10.23 44.45 36.01
CA ASP A 94 8.97 45.07 35.59
C ASP A 94 7.79 44.08 35.73
N GLU A 95 6.59 44.59 36.05
CA GLU A 95 5.39 43.75 36.12
C GLU A 95 4.98 43.23 34.74
N LEU A 96 4.82 41.91 34.64
CA LEU A 96 4.31 41.23 33.44
C LEU A 96 2.79 41.32 33.38
N ASP A 97 2.24 41.60 32.20
CA ASP A 97 0.80 41.49 31.97
C ASP A 97 0.34 40.02 31.88
N ALA A 98 -0.97 39.79 31.89
CA ALA A 98 -1.53 38.43 31.86
C ALA A 98 -1.18 37.65 30.57
N GLN A 99 -0.92 38.35 29.46
CA GLN A 99 -0.57 37.73 28.19
C GLN A 99 0.90 37.31 28.17
N GLU A 100 1.80 38.16 28.66
CA GLU A 100 3.23 37.88 28.87
C GLU A 100 3.42 36.74 29.87
N GLN A 101 2.67 36.73 30.97
CA GLN A 101 2.66 35.61 31.92
C GLN A 101 2.20 34.31 31.25
N GLY A 102 1.13 34.36 30.45
CA GLY A 102 0.66 33.22 29.68
C GLY A 102 1.67 32.72 28.63
N LEU A 103 2.44 33.62 28.03
CA LEU A 103 3.51 33.30 27.06
C LEU A 103 4.70 32.58 27.71
N LEU A 104 5.05 32.98 28.93
CA LEU A 104 6.16 32.39 29.70
C LEU A 104 5.75 31.13 30.46
N THR A 105 4.45 30.91 30.69
CA THR A 105 3.96 29.71 31.38
C THR A 105 4.17 28.49 30.50
N PRO A 106 5.02 27.52 30.91
CA PRO A 106 5.20 26.29 30.15
C PRO A 106 3.92 25.46 30.19
N LYS A 107 3.61 24.80 29.07
CA LYS A 107 2.51 23.82 29.03
C LYS A 107 2.98 22.54 29.70
N PHE A 108 2.85 22.44 31.02
CA PHE A 108 3.27 21.26 31.78
C PHE A 108 2.68 19.93 31.26
N SER A 109 1.52 19.97 30.61
CA SER A 109 0.93 18.79 29.96
C SER A 109 1.77 18.25 28.79
N SER A 110 2.50 19.10 28.05
CA SER A 110 3.41 18.62 27.00
C SER A 110 4.67 18.00 27.60
N LEU A 111 5.22 18.59 28.67
CA LEU A 111 6.37 18.06 29.39
C LEU A 111 6.08 16.68 30.01
N VAL A 112 4.90 16.48 30.59
CA VAL A 112 4.48 15.16 31.11
C VAL A 112 4.36 14.13 29.99
N ASN A 113 3.87 14.53 28.81
CA ASN A 113 3.77 13.62 27.67
C ASN A 113 5.14 13.29 27.06
N GLU A 114 6.06 14.25 27.01
CA GLU A 114 7.45 14.02 26.58
C GLU A 114 8.18 13.11 27.56
N GLN A 115 8.06 13.36 28.86
CA GLN A 115 8.62 12.47 29.89
C GLN A 115 8.05 11.06 29.77
N ARG A 116 6.73 10.90 29.63
CA ARG A 116 6.10 9.59 29.41
C ARG A 116 6.64 8.88 28.17
N ARG A 117 6.91 9.59 27.09
CA ARG A 117 7.50 9.00 25.87
C ARG A 117 8.93 8.53 26.09
N ALA A 118 9.75 9.35 26.76
CA ALA A 118 11.11 8.97 27.12
C ALA A 118 11.14 7.76 28.06
N ASP A 119 10.22 7.72 29.04
CA ASP A 119 10.07 6.57 29.94
C ASP A 119 9.63 5.31 29.18
N ILE A 120 8.73 5.41 28.20
CA ILE A 120 8.34 4.29 27.31
C ILE A 120 9.53 3.77 26.51
N GLU A 121 10.35 4.67 25.96
CA GLU A 121 11.51 4.33 25.15
C GLU A 121 12.59 3.64 25.99
N SER A 122 12.91 4.18 27.17
CA SER A 122 13.85 3.57 28.11
C SER A 122 13.39 2.20 28.61
N GLN A 123 12.09 2.05 28.95
CA GLN A 123 11.53 0.74 29.34
C GLN A 123 11.53 -0.25 28.18
N PHE A 124 11.43 0.21 26.93
CA PHE A 124 11.55 -0.67 25.77
C PHE A 124 12.99 -1.15 25.58
N GLU A 125 13.98 -0.26 25.67
CA GLU A 125 15.40 -0.60 25.59
C GLU A 125 15.82 -1.61 26.68
N GLU A 126 15.33 -1.44 27.91
CA GLU A 126 15.59 -2.37 29.01
C GLU A 126 15.06 -3.80 28.71
N HIS A 127 14.02 -3.90 27.88
CA HIS A 127 13.39 -5.16 27.49
C HIS A 127 13.74 -5.62 26.07
N GLU A 128 14.72 -4.99 25.40
CA GLU A 128 15.12 -5.31 24.01
C GLU A 128 15.44 -6.79 23.80
N GLY A 129 16.16 -7.42 24.74
CA GLY A 129 16.49 -8.85 24.68
C GLY A 129 15.28 -9.81 24.79
N ALA A 130 14.13 -9.35 25.28
CA ALA A 130 12.89 -10.13 25.24
C ALA A 130 12.25 -10.14 23.85
N PHE A 131 12.52 -9.09 23.06
CA PHE A 131 12.00 -8.91 21.70
C PHE A 131 12.85 -9.60 20.63
N GLU A 132 14.16 -9.72 20.84
CA GLU A 132 15.04 -10.49 19.93
C GLU A 132 14.54 -11.93 19.71
N LYS A 133 13.99 -12.56 20.75
CA LYS A 133 13.40 -13.91 20.65
C LYS A 133 12.12 -13.94 19.81
N LEU A 134 11.34 -12.86 19.82
CA LEU A 134 10.11 -12.76 19.02
C LEU A 134 10.45 -12.52 17.55
N GLU A 135 11.46 -11.69 17.26
CA GLU A 135 11.96 -11.48 15.90
C GLU A 135 12.56 -12.74 15.30
N ALA A 136 13.24 -13.57 16.11
CA ALA A 136 13.76 -14.88 15.70
C ALA A 136 12.65 -15.87 15.28
N ASP A 137 11.42 -15.67 15.74
CA ASP A 137 10.24 -16.50 15.46
C ASP A 137 9.34 -15.91 14.35
N ASP A 138 9.86 -14.99 13.52
CA ASP A 138 9.16 -14.24 12.45
C ASP A 138 8.04 -13.30 12.96
N TRP A 139 8.13 -12.82 14.20
CA TRP A 139 7.21 -11.81 14.73
C TRP A 139 7.81 -10.41 14.61
N SER A 140 7.05 -9.50 14.02
CA SER A 140 7.38 -8.08 13.92
C SER A 140 6.58 -7.25 14.92
N ILE A 141 7.22 -6.27 15.56
CA ILE A 141 6.59 -5.37 16.53
C ILE A 141 6.07 -4.13 15.81
N GLU A 142 4.76 -3.86 15.90
CA GLU A 142 4.12 -2.75 15.20
C GLU A 142 3.80 -1.55 16.10
N ARG A 143 3.41 -1.80 17.35
CA ARG A 143 3.04 -0.74 18.30
C ARG A 143 3.51 -1.08 19.71
N LYS A 144 3.92 -0.04 20.42
CA LYS A 144 4.40 -0.08 21.80
C LYS A 144 3.66 0.96 22.62
N ARG A 145 3.17 0.59 23.80
CA ARG A 145 2.59 1.53 24.78
C ARG A 145 2.94 1.06 26.19
N VAL A 146 3.21 1.99 27.10
CA VAL A 146 3.33 1.69 28.54
C VAL A 146 2.15 2.33 29.25
N GLU A 147 1.43 1.53 30.03
CA GLU A 147 0.28 1.97 30.81
C GLU A 147 0.25 1.17 32.11
N ASP A 148 0.02 1.83 33.25
CA ASP A 148 -0.07 1.24 34.59
C ASP A 148 1.09 0.30 34.99
N GLY A 149 2.31 0.61 34.54
CA GLY A 149 3.51 -0.21 34.81
C GLY A 149 3.63 -1.47 33.94
N PHE A 150 2.79 -1.61 32.92
CA PHE A 150 2.85 -2.69 31.94
C PHE A 150 3.27 -2.16 30.57
N LEU A 151 4.23 -2.83 29.93
CA LEU A 151 4.60 -2.62 28.53
C LEU A 151 3.73 -3.51 27.63
N TYR A 152 2.83 -2.88 26.86
CA TYR A 152 2.03 -3.57 25.86
C TYR A 152 2.70 -3.47 24.49
N VAL A 153 2.90 -4.62 23.88
CA VAL A 153 3.51 -4.74 22.55
C VAL A 153 2.56 -5.45 21.62
N THR A 154 2.28 -4.84 20.47
CA THR A 154 1.50 -5.47 19.39
C THR A 154 2.46 -6.16 18.44
N VAL A 155 2.37 -7.49 18.36
CA VAL A 155 3.19 -8.32 17.47
C VAL A 155 2.36 -8.85 16.29
N LYS A 156 2.98 -8.93 15.12
CA LYS A 156 2.41 -9.50 13.90
C LYS A 156 3.34 -10.58 13.35
N ARG A 157 2.79 -11.74 13.02
CA ARG A 157 3.50 -12.81 12.32
C ARG A 157 3.06 -12.85 10.86
N ALA A 158 4.01 -12.92 9.94
CA ALA A 158 3.71 -13.21 8.56
C ALA A 158 3.14 -14.64 8.46
N VAL A 159 1.90 -14.79 8.01
CA VAL A 159 1.35 -16.11 7.71
C VAL A 159 1.96 -16.55 6.40
N GLU A 160 2.66 -17.69 6.39
CA GLU A 160 3.05 -18.35 5.16
C GLU A 160 1.79 -18.64 4.35
N VAL A 161 1.57 -17.86 3.29
CA VAL A 161 0.51 -18.14 2.32
C VAL A 161 0.96 -19.39 1.58
N VAL A 162 0.45 -20.53 2.01
CA VAL A 162 0.66 -21.81 1.32
C VAL A 162 0.16 -21.62 -0.12
N VAL A 163 1.10 -21.47 -1.04
CA VAL A 163 0.82 -21.34 -2.47
C VAL A 163 -0.01 -22.56 -2.86
N ALA A 164 -1.21 -22.30 -3.40
CA ALA A 164 -2.11 -23.34 -3.86
C ALA A 164 -1.32 -24.35 -4.71
N PRO A 165 -1.51 -25.66 -4.52
CA PRO A 165 -0.63 -26.66 -5.09
C PRO A 165 -0.56 -26.51 -6.60
N ASP A 166 0.68 -26.50 -7.09
CA ASP A 166 1.12 -26.38 -8.47
C ASP A 166 0.09 -26.91 -9.47
N THR A 167 -0.17 -26.20 -10.57
CA THR A 167 -1.20 -26.51 -11.59
C THR A 167 -1.24 -27.98 -12.05
N LYS A 168 -0.14 -28.72 -11.90
CA LYS A 168 -0.05 -30.18 -12.11
C LYS A 168 -0.87 -31.00 -11.12
N VAL A 169 -0.91 -30.63 -9.83
CA VAL A 169 -1.74 -31.30 -8.81
C VAL A 169 -3.22 -31.05 -9.11
N ALA A 170 -3.59 -29.82 -9.42
CA ALA A 170 -4.96 -29.48 -9.83
C ALA A 170 -5.41 -30.28 -11.06
N LYS A 171 -4.55 -30.43 -12.08
CA LYS A 171 -4.84 -31.28 -13.25
C LYS A 171 -4.96 -32.77 -12.90
N ARG A 172 -4.13 -33.30 -12.00
CA ARG A 172 -4.24 -34.71 -11.54
C ARG A 172 -5.51 -34.95 -10.74
N VAL A 173 -5.89 -33.99 -9.88
CA VAL A 173 -7.16 -34.03 -9.12
C VAL A 173 -8.35 -33.95 -10.07
N ALA A 174 -8.35 -33.02 -11.02
CA ALA A 174 -9.41 -32.90 -12.02
C ALA A 174 -9.55 -34.17 -12.86
N LYS A 175 -8.43 -34.78 -13.28
CA LYS A 175 -8.43 -36.05 -14.03
C LYS A 175 -8.94 -37.22 -13.19
N ALA A 176 -8.61 -37.27 -11.90
CA ALA A 176 -9.11 -38.30 -11.00
C ALA A 176 -10.63 -38.14 -10.74
N ILE A 177 -11.11 -36.91 -10.60
CA ILE A 177 -12.53 -36.59 -10.45
C ILE A 177 -13.29 -36.93 -11.74
N ALA A 178 -12.78 -36.54 -12.90
CA ALA A 178 -13.39 -36.85 -14.19
C ALA A 178 -13.49 -38.37 -14.42
N LYS A 179 -12.46 -39.13 -14.06
CA LYS A 179 -12.49 -40.61 -14.09
C LYS A 179 -13.51 -41.19 -13.12
N PHE A 180 -13.68 -40.59 -11.94
CA PHE A 180 -14.67 -41.05 -10.95
C PHE A 180 -16.12 -40.88 -11.44
N PHE A 181 -16.40 -39.81 -12.19
CA PHE A 181 -17.73 -39.52 -12.75
C PHE A 181 -17.95 -40.09 -14.15
N SER A 182 -16.98 -40.83 -14.72
CA SER A 182 -17.19 -41.47 -16.02
C SER A 182 -18.25 -42.59 -15.94
N PRO A 183 -19.01 -42.84 -17.01
CA PRO A 183 -20.03 -43.89 -17.04
C PRO A 183 -19.48 -45.29 -16.74
N ASP A 184 -18.23 -45.54 -17.12
CA ASP A 184 -17.57 -46.85 -17.04
C ASP A 184 -16.83 -47.11 -15.71
N PHE A 185 -16.92 -46.21 -14.74
CA PHE A 185 -16.24 -46.37 -13.45
C PHE A 185 -17.03 -47.27 -12.51
N ASP A 186 -16.35 -48.21 -11.84
CA ASP A 186 -16.99 -49.21 -10.99
C ASP A 186 -17.86 -48.57 -9.90
N ARG A 187 -19.14 -48.92 -9.92
CA ARG A 187 -20.16 -48.37 -9.05
C ARG A 187 -19.95 -48.79 -7.59
N ALA A 188 -19.35 -49.96 -7.33
CA ALA A 188 -19.05 -50.44 -5.98
C ALA A 188 -17.92 -49.62 -5.32
N GLU A 189 -16.86 -49.30 -6.07
CA GLU A 189 -15.76 -48.44 -5.59
C GLU A 189 -16.22 -46.99 -5.37
N ARG A 190 -17.17 -46.50 -6.18
CA ARG A 190 -17.74 -45.15 -6.07
C ARG A 190 -18.42 -44.93 -4.72
N VAL A 191 -19.21 -45.89 -4.26
CA VAL A 191 -19.96 -45.82 -3.00
C VAL A 191 -19.01 -45.86 -1.79
N HIS A 192 -18.04 -46.78 -1.77
CA HIS A 192 -17.06 -46.88 -0.68
C HIS A 192 -16.19 -45.62 -0.50
N MET A 193 -15.80 -44.96 -1.59
CA MET A 193 -15.05 -43.70 -1.50
C MET A 193 -15.92 -42.51 -1.07
N TRP A 194 -17.21 -42.52 -1.38
CA TRP A 194 -18.14 -41.49 -0.92
C TRP A 194 -18.38 -41.58 0.58
N ASP A 195 -18.53 -42.79 1.13
CA ASP A 195 -18.62 -43.01 2.57
C ASP A 195 -17.35 -42.53 3.31
N ARG A 196 -16.16 -42.84 2.77
CA ARG A 196 -14.89 -42.32 3.33
C ARG A 196 -14.75 -40.79 3.27
N ARG A 197 -15.31 -40.14 2.24
CA ARG A 197 -15.27 -38.68 2.12
C ARG A 197 -16.34 -38.00 2.98
N ALA A 198 -17.51 -38.61 3.12
CA ALA A 198 -18.55 -38.15 4.03
C ALA A 198 -18.12 -38.25 5.51
N SER A 199 -17.22 -39.18 5.85
CA SER A 199 -16.59 -39.25 7.17
C SER A 199 -15.52 -38.18 7.42
N LEU A 200 -14.99 -37.52 6.37
CA LEU A 200 -14.12 -36.36 6.49
C LEU A 200 -14.97 -35.08 6.58
N ARG A 201 -15.78 -34.97 7.64
CA ARG A 201 -16.39 -33.69 8.01
C ARG A 201 -15.28 -32.71 8.43
N PRO A 202 -15.44 -31.39 8.23
CA PRO A 202 -14.57 -30.44 8.91
C PRO A 202 -14.71 -30.69 10.41
N LEU A 203 -13.62 -31.05 11.08
CA LEU A 203 -13.53 -30.89 12.53
C LEU A 203 -13.70 -29.39 12.78
N ASN A 204 -14.91 -28.98 13.14
CA ASN A 204 -15.13 -27.66 13.70
C ASN A 204 -14.50 -27.71 15.11
N PRO A 205 -13.39 -27.00 15.41
CA PRO A 205 -12.73 -27.10 16.71
C PRO A 205 -13.47 -26.31 17.81
N GLY A 206 -14.71 -25.87 17.58
CA GLY A 206 -15.41 -24.89 18.41
C GLY A 206 -16.87 -25.21 18.70
N ALA A 207 -17.23 -26.48 18.90
CA ALA A 207 -18.53 -26.84 19.48
C ALA A 207 -18.35 -28.03 20.45
N GLY A 208 -18.15 -27.69 21.72
CA GLY A 208 -17.96 -28.60 22.84
C GLY A 208 -17.42 -27.85 24.04
#